data_AF-A0A934HGC7-F1
#
_entry.id   AF-A0A934HGC7-F1
#
_cell.length_a   1.000
_cell.length_b   1.000
_cell.length_c   1.000
_cell.angle_alpha   90.00
_cell.angle_beta   90.00
_cell.angle_gamma   90.00
#
_symmetry.space_group_name_H-M   'P 1'
#
loop_
_entity.id
_entity.type
_entity.pdbx_description
1 polymer ?
#
loop_
_entity_poly.entity_id
_entity_poly.type
_entity_poly.pdbx_seq_one_letter_code
_entity_poly.pdbx_strand_id
1 'polypeptide(L)'
;MLKKISLMLTVFALMFVFAAPNVFAEDTETESCVPIYDEDTDTYITAYFCDGRLNAFDMTEPIAIYYNYGTGQAIDDNGYPYTVEVVDSISIWAIDGDGVGQPVLNVPASQITPALSATSDVQIASGTGVTLNYSPSADAFWVTAWTGYSFAWSAW
;
A
#
# COMPACT_ATOMS: atom_id res chain seq x y z
N MET A 1 -49.23 15.06 35.17
CA MET A 1 -48.42 15.32 33.96
C MET A 1 -47.03 14.74 34.19
N LEU A 2 -46.78 13.50 33.75
CA LEU A 2 -45.45 12.88 33.82
C LEU A 2 -44.65 13.26 32.56
N LYS A 3 -43.53 13.97 32.74
CA LYS A 3 -42.54 14.19 31.69
C LYS A 3 -41.67 12.93 31.57
N LYS A 4 -41.64 12.36 30.37
CA LYS A 4 -40.67 11.34 29.96
C LYS A 4 -39.30 12.01 29.85
N ILE A 5 -38.31 11.52 30.60
CA ILE A 5 -36.90 11.78 30.34
C ILE A 5 -36.34 10.48 29.77
N SER A 6 -36.08 10.50 28.47
CA SER A 6 -35.27 9.49 27.78
C SER A 6 -33.90 10.13 27.59
N LEU A 7 -32.85 9.53 28.15
CA LEU A 7 -31.50 9.79 27.68
C LEU A 7 -30.70 8.50 27.70
N MET A 8 -30.01 8.34 26.59
CA MET A 8 -29.44 7.12 26.03
C MET A 8 -28.36 6.45 26.87
N LEU A 9 -28.29 5.14 26.62
CA LEU A 9 -27.30 4.15 27.03
C LEU A 9 -25.87 4.61 26.73
N THR A 10 -25.04 4.74 27.76
CA THR A 10 -23.58 4.94 27.62
C THR A 10 -22.91 3.58 27.45
N VAL A 11 -22.37 3.30 26.26
CA VAL A 11 -21.48 2.15 26.06
C VAL A 11 -20.05 2.62 26.27
N PHE A 12 -19.44 2.21 27.38
CA PHE A 12 -18.01 2.34 27.62
C PHE A 12 -17.26 1.33 26.75
N ALA A 13 -16.59 1.79 25.70
CA ALA A 13 -15.57 1.01 25.01
C ALA A 13 -14.23 1.22 25.73
N LEU A 14 -13.86 0.25 26.55
CA LEU A 14 -12.55 0.15 27.20
C LEU A 14 -11.58 -0.45 26.16
N MET A 15 -10.82 0.37 25.43
CA MET A 15 -9.75 -0.13 24.55
C MET A 15 -8.44 -0.22 25.33
N PHE A 16 -7.95 -1.45 25.47
CA PHE A 16 -6.60 -1.76 25.95
C PHE A 16 -5.58 -1.27 24.92
N VAL A 17 -4.74 -0.32 25.33
CA VAL A 17 -3.56 0.12 24.59
C VAL A 17 -2.46 -0.91 24.82
N PHE A 18 -2.18 -1.75 23.82
CA PHE A 18 -0.88 -2.39 23.72
C PHE A 18 0.03 -1.45 22.92
N ALA A 19 0.96 -0.83 23.62
CA ALA A 19 2.04 -0.05 23.03
C ALA A 19 3.05 -0.99 22.37
N ALA A 20 3.18 -0.91 21.05
CA ALA A 20 4.41 -1.24 20.34
C ALA A 20 5.01 0.09 19.85
N PRO A 21 6.34 0.29 19.95
CA PRO A 21 6.96 1.56 19.60
C PRO A 21 6.87 1.79 18.09
N ASN A 22 6.09 2.80 17.69
CA ASN A 22 6.23 3.42 16.37
C ASN A 22 7.60 4.10 16.33
N VAL A 23 8.53 3.50 15.60
CA VAL A 23 9.71 4.23 15.14
C VAL A 23 9.21 5.15 14.04
N PHE A 24 9.02 6.41 14.39
CA PHE A 24 8.81 7.49 13.43
C PHE A 24 10.06 7.58 12.55
N ALA A 25 9.90 7.35 11.24
CA ALA A 25 10.90 7.74 10.27
C ALA A 25 10.89 9.28 10.20
N GLU A 26 11.96 9.88 10.69
CA GLU A 26 12.25 11.30 10.61
C GLU A 26 12.60 11.66 9.16
N ASP A 27 11.96 12.72 8.70
CA ASP A 27 12.10 13.34 7.40
C ASP A 27 13.56 13.79 7.16
N THR A 28 14.30 13.06 6.33
CA THR A 28 15.54 13.56 5.72
C THR A 28 15.59 13.13 4.27
N GLU A 29 15.48 14.12 3.38
CA GLU A 29 15.79 14.00 1.97
C GLU A 29 17.25 13.54 1.76
N THR A 30 17.40 12.23 1.67
CA THR A 30 18.30 11.56 0.75
C THR A 30 17.68 10.19 0.56
N GLU A 31 17.06 9.93 -0.60
CA GLU A 31 16.83 8.56 -1.07
C GLU A 31 18.20 7.92 -1.31
N SER A 32 18.89 7.58 -0.22
CA SER A 32 20.13 6.84 -0.26
C SER A 32 19.72 5.40 -0.49
N CYS A 33 19.67 5.00 -1.77
CA CYS A 33 19.44 3.61 -2.18
C CYS A 33 20.42 2.72 -1.39
N VAL A 34 19.90 1.95 -0.43
CA VAL A 34 20.73 1.06 0.41
C VAL A 34 21.02 -0.19 -0.43
N PRO A 35 22.27 -0.60 -0.60
CA PRO A 35 22.60 -1.83 -1.33
C PRO A 35 21.92 -3.02 -0.65
N ILE A 36 21.35 -3.90 -1.46
CA ILE A 36 20.70 -5.12 -1.00
C ILE A 36 21.74 -6.23 -0.94
N TYR A 37 21.74 -6.97 0.16
CA TYR A 37 22.57 -8.15 0.30
C TYR A 37 21.85 -9.36 -0.29
N ASP A 38 22.45 -9.99 -1.28
CA ASP A 38 21.99 -11.25 -1.87
C ASP A 38 22.71 -12.42 -1.17
N GLU A 39 21.93 -13.23 -0.46
CA GLU A 39 22.41 -14.39 0.29
C GLU A 39 22.78 -15.59 -0.59
N ASP A 40 22.20 -15.69 -1.79
CA ASP A 40 22.49 -16.79 -2.74
C ASP A 40 23.82 -16.58 -3.44
N THR A 41 24.22 -15.32 -3.64
CA THR A 41 25.48 -14.95 -4.30
C THR A 41 26.56 -14.44 -3.34
N ASP A 42 26.25 -14.25 -2.06
CA ASP A 42 27.14 -13.66 -1.03
C ASP A 42 27.73 -12.31 -1.47
N THR A 43 26.90 -11.48 -2.10
CA THR A 43 27.32 -10.15 -2.59
C THR A 43 26.36 -9.05 -2.20
N TYR A 44 26.92 -7.88 -1.91
CA TYR A 44 26.15 -6.64 -1.89
C TYR A 44 25.90 -6.20 -3.32
N ILE A 45 24.65 -6.33 -3.77
CA ILE A 45 24.27 -5.82 -5.07
C ILE A 45 23.91 -4.35 -4.88
N THR A 46 24.54 -3.50 -5.69
CA THR A 46 24.14 -2.09 -5.80
C THR A 46 22.83 -2.05 -6.58
N ALA A 47 21.75 -2.47 -5.93
CA ALA A 47 20.39 -2.29 -6.38
C ALA A 47 20.07 -0.79 -6.31
N TYR A 48 20.49 -0.05 -7.34
CA TYR A 48 19.97 1.31 -7.58
C TYR A 48 18.57 1.20 -8.19
N PHE A 49 17.65 0.53 -7.50
CA PHE A 49 16.24 0.58 -7.84
C PHE A 49 15.59 1.70 -7.03
N CYS A 50 16.08 2.92 -7.27
CA CYS A 50 15.42 4.16 -6.88
C CYS A 50 14.49 4.63 -8.00
N ASP A 51 13.70 3.69 -8.53
CA ASP A 51 12.68 3.95 -9.56
C ASP A 51 11.29 4.12 -8.97
N GLY A 52 11.15 3.99 -7.63
CA GLY A 52 9.89 4.15 -6.91
C GLY A 52 9.04 2.87 -6.84
N ARG A 53 9.58 1.71 -7.26
CA ARG A 53 8.86 0.43 -7.13
C ARG A 53 8.74 -0.02 -5.67
N LEU A 54 7.56 -0.50 -5.31
CA LEU A 54 7.30 -1.13 -4.01
C LEU A 54 8.04 -2.45 -3.84
N ASN A 55 8.30 -3.15 -4.94
CA ASN A 55 8.96 -4.45 -4.99
C ASN A 55 10.44 -4.38 -5.44
N ALA A 56 11.03 -3.19 -5.46
CA ALA A 56 12.40 -2.90 -5.93
C ALA A 56 13.53 -3.82 -5.43
N PHE A 57 13.31 -4.60 -4.38
CA PHE A 57 14.28 -5.55 -3.83
C PHE A 57 14.32 -6.92 -4.51
N ASP A 58 13.33 -7.25 -5.34
CA ASP A 58 13.34 -8.48 -6.13
C ASP A 58 13.91 -8.21 -7.53
N MET A 59 15.17 -8.59 -7.73
CA MET A 59 15.90 -8.35 -8.98
C MET A 59 15.41 -9.21 -10.16
N THR A 60 14.59 -10.23 -9.90
CA THR A 60 14.08 -11.18 -10.90
C THR A 60 12.59 -11.04 -11.15
N GLU A 61 11.99 -9.97 -10.62
CA GLU A 61 10.55 -9.82 -10.65
C GLU A 61 10.01 -9.62 -12.08
N PRO A 62 8.96 -10.38 -12.47
CA PRO A 62 8.32 -10.21 -13.76
C PRO A 62 7.38 -9.00 -13.82
N ILE A 63 7.19 -8.30 -12.70
CA ILE A 63 6.32 -7.12 -12.60
C ILE A 63 6.93 -6.03 -11.73
N ALA A 64 6.54 -4.79 -12.02
CA ALA A 64 6.89 -3.59 -11.26
C ALA A 64 5.62 -2.95 -10.70
N ILE A 65 5.64 -2.56 -9.41
CA ILE A 65 4.47 -2.03 -8.71
C ILE A 65 4.77 -0.61 -8.20
N TYR A 66 3.89 0.34 -8.51
CA TYR A 66 4.04 1.74 -8.11
C TYR A 66 2.77 2.28 -7.46
N TYR A 67 2.94 3.17 -6.48
CA TYR A 67 1.90 4.13 -6.14
C TYR A 67 2.00 5.34 -7.04
N ASN A 68 0.84 5.78 -7.54
CA ASN A 68 0.70 7.11 -8.10
C ASN A 68 0.00 7.98 -7.07
N TYR A 69 0.51 9.20 -6.91
CA TYR A 69 -0.01 10.16 -5.95
C TYR A 69 -0.74 11.30 -6.66
N GLY A 70 -1.82 11.75 -6.03
CA GLY A 70 -2.54 12.96 -6.35
C GLY A 70 -2.52 13.92 -5.17
N THR A 71 -3.22 15.04 -5.32
CA THR A 71 -3.38 16.03 -4.25
C THR A 71 -4.79 15.98 -3.69
N GLY A 72 -4.89 15.81 -2.38
CA GLY A 72 -6.11 15.90 -1.59
C GLY A 72 -6.15 17.17 -0.75
N GLN A 73 -7.32 17.49 -0.20
CA GLN A 73 -7.48 18.55 0.81
C GLN A 73 -7.74 17.92 2.17
N ALA A 74 -7.02 18.37 3.19
CA ALA A 74 -7.20 18.02 4.58
C ALA A 74 -7.42 19.29 5.42
N ILE A 75 -7.86 19.12 6.66
CA ILE A 75 -8.08 20.21 7.61
C ILE A 75 -7.17 19.97 8.82
N ASP A 76 -6.40 20.98 9.22
CA ASP A 76 -5.54 20.89 10.39
C ASP A 76 -6.32 21.00 11.71
N ASP A 77 -5.63 20.81 12.84
CA ASP A 77 -6.24 20.90 14.18
C ASP A 77 -6.84 22.27 14.50
N ASN A 78 -6.50 23.31 13.72
CA ASN A 78 -7.01 24.67 13.86
C ASN A 78 -8.15 25.00 12.89
N GLY A 79 -8.55 24.05 12.04
CA GLY A 79 -9.63 24.22 11.08
C GLY A 79 -9.21 24.83 9.74
N TYR A 80 -7.92 24.97 9.46
CA TYR A 80 -7.43 25.51 8.19
C TYR A 80 -7.22 24.40 7.15
N PRO A 81 -7.65 24.63 5.89
CA PRO A 81 -7.41 23.69 4.82
C PRO A 81 -5.93 23.68 4.42
N TYR A 82 -5.41 22.48 4.16
CA TYR A 82 -4.08 22.28 3.59
C TYR A 82 -4.10 21.14 2.55
N THR A 83 -3.10 21.12 1.67
CA THR A 83 -2.97 20.08 0.65
C THR A 83 -2.16 18.93 1.20
N VAL A 84 -2.61 17.71 0.94
CA VAL A 84 -1.91 16.47 1.28
C VAL A 84 -1.71 15.64 0.02
N GLU A 85 -0.63 14.88 -0.04
CA GLU A 85 -0.51 13.82 -1.03
C GLU A 85 -1.39 12.65 -0.61
N VAL A 86 -2.11 12.10 -1.58
CA VAL A 86 -2.98 10.94 -1.41
C VAL A 86 -2.70 9.95 -2.51
N VAL A 87 -2.77 8.66 -2.20
CA VAL A 87 -2.67 7.61 -3.22
C VAL A 87 -3.86 7.75 -4.18
N ASP A 88 -3.57 8.01 -5.45
CA ASP A 88 -4.56 8.16 -6.52
C ASP A 88 -4.76 6.85 -7.27
N SER A 89 -3.70 6.07 -7.48
CA SER A 89 -3.81 4.74 -8.07
C SER A 89 -2.64 3.82 -7.71
N ILE A 90 -2.84 2.52 -7.92
CA ILE A 90 -1.76 1.53 -7.99
C ILE A 90 -1.53 1.20 -9.46
N SER A 91 -0.29 1.33 -9.93
CA SER A 91 0.10 0.92 -11.27
C SER A 91 0.99 -0.31 -11.24
N ILE A 92 0.68 -1.28 -12.08
CA ILE A 92 1.43 -2.53 -12.22
C ILE A 92 1.84 -2.70 -13.68
N TRP A 93 3.13 -2.93 -13.88
CA TRP A 93 3.75 -3.08 -15.19
C TRP A 93 4.35 -4.48 -15.30
N ALA A 94 4.24 -5.12 -16.46
CA ALA A 94 5.02 -6.30 -16.80
C ALA A 94 6.44 -5.89 -17.18
N ILE A 95 7.44 -6.64 -16.73
CA ILE A 95 8.81 -6.50 -17.20
C ILE A 95 9.07 -7.62 -18.21
N ASP A 96 9.42 -7.27 -19.44
CA ASP A 96 9.77 -8.26 -20.45
C ASP A 96 11.20 -8.82 -20.26
N GLY A 97 11.59 -9.79 -21.09
CA GLY A 97 12.91 -10.42 -21.01
C GLY A 97 14.09 -9.49 -21.29
N ASP A 98 13.83 -8.30 -21.85
CA ASP A 98 14.82 -7.26 -22.10
C ASP A 98 14.83 -6.20 -20.97
N GLY A 99 14.01 -6.37 -19.93
CA GLY A 99 13.90 -5.43 -18.80
C GLY A 99 12.99 -4.23 -19.09
N VAL A 100 12.23 -4.25 -20.18
CA VAL A 100 11.34 -3.13 -20.55
C VAL A 100 9.98 -3.30 -19.88
N GLY A 101 9.56 -2.26 -19.16
CA GLY A 101 8.25 -2.18 -18.52
C GLY A 101 7.13 -1.91 -19.52
N GLN A 102 6.02 -2.66 -19.44
CA GLN A 102 4.77 -2.41 -20.16
C GLN A 102 3.60 -2.32 -19.16
N PRO A 103 2.73 -1.30 -19.23
CA PRO A 103 1.63 -1.16 -18.29
C PRO A 103 0.62 -2.31 -18.46
N VAL A 104 0.23 -2.94 -17.35
CA VAL A 104 -0.73 -4.06 -17.33
C VAL A 104 -1.99 -3.73 -16.55
N LEU A 105 -1.82 -3.12 -15.37
CA LEU A 105 -2.93 -2.66 -14.55
C LEU A 105 -2.67 -1.23 -14.07
N ASN A 106 -3.74 -0.45 -14.06
CA ASN A 106 -3.79 0.82 -13.34
C ASN A 106 -5.11 0.85 -12.59
N VAL A 107 -5.05 0.75 -11.26
CA VAL A 107 -6.21 0.59 -10.40
C VAL A 107 -6.42 1.90 -9.64
N PRO A 108 -7.42 2.71 -10.00
CA PRO A 108 -7.66 3.98 -9.32
C PRO A 108 -8.13 3.76 -7.88
N ALA A 109 -7.83 4.71 -7.00
CA ALA A 109 -8.21 4.68 -5.59
C ALA A 109 -9.70 4.44 -5.39
N SER A 110 -10.56 4.95 -6.30
CA SER A 110 -12.01 4.71 -6.27
C SER A 110 -12.41 3.22 -6.35
N GLN A 111 -11.55 2.36 -6.92
CA GLN A 111 -11.74 0.90 -6.91
C GLN A 111 -11.12 0.23 -5.69
N ILE A 112 -10.11 0.85 -5.08
CA ILE A 112 -9.37 0.31 -3.94
C ILE A 112 -10.11 0.59 -2.62
N THR A 113 -10.63 1.81 -2.44
CA THR A 113 -11.32 2.21 -1.21
C THR A 113 -12.45 1.26 -0.80
N PRO A 114 -13.32 0.78 -1.71
CA PRO A 114 -14.35 -0.20 -1.33
C PRO A 114 -13.76 -1.53 -0.84
N ALA A 115 -12.61 -1.97 -1.37
CA ALA A 115 -11.96 -3.21 -0.98
C ALA A 115 -11.37 -3.15 0.44
N LEU A 116 -10.92 -1.98 0.89
CA LEU A 116 -10.45 -1.77 2.27
C LEU A 116 -11.55 -1.98 3.33
N SER A 117 -12.82 -2.00 2.92
CA SER A 117 -13.96 -2.32 3.79
C SER A 117 -14.40 -3.78 3.71
N ALA A 118 -13.67 -4.63 2.98
CA ALA A 118 -14.02 -6.05 2.85
C ALA A 118 -13.85 -6.80 4.18
N THR A 119 -14.65 -7.84 4.39
CA THR A 119 -14.57 -8.71 5.57
C THR A 119 -13.76 -9.99 5.32
N SER A 120 -13.33 -10.20 4.08
CA SER A 120 -12.50 -11.31 3.64
C SER A 120 -11.65 -10.88 2.46
N ASP A 121 -10.63 -11.67 2.15
CA ASP A 121 -9.79 -11.53 0.96
C ASP A 121 -10.62 -11.24 -0.30
N VAL A 122 -10.21 -10.23 -1.04
CA VAL A 122 -10.94 -9.74 -2.22
C VAL A 122 -9.98 -9.41 -3.36
N GLN A 123 -10.31 -9.84 -4.56
CA GLN A 123 -9.65 -9.38 -5.78
C GLN A 123 -10.20 -7.98 -6.14
N ILE A 124 -9.32 -6.99 -6.20
CA ILE A 124 -9.66 -5.61 -6.57
C ILE A 124 -9.75 -5.49 -8.09
N ALA A 125 -8.74 -6.01 -8.79
CA ALA A 125 -8.63 -5.90 -10.24
C ALA A 125 -7.85 -7.07 -10.84
N SER A 126 -8.04 -7.31 -12.14
CA SER A 126 -7.28 -8.32 -12.89
C SER A 126 -7.13 -7.91 -14.35
N GLY A 127 -5.96 -8.17 -14.94
CA GLY A 127 -5.64 -7.82 -16.32
C GLY A 127 -4.38 -8.54 -16.79
N THR A 128 -4.41 -9.06 -18.02
CA THR A 128 -3.25 -9.69 -18.69
C THR A 128 -2.53 -10.76 -17.83
N GLY A 129 -3.27 -11.54 -17.04
CA GLY A 129 -2.68 -12.58 -16.18
C GLY A 129 -2.07 -12.08 -14.86
N VAL A 130 -2.28 -10.80 -14.53
CA VAL A 130 -1.97 -10.21 -13.21
C VAL A 130 -3.28 -9.97 -12.45
N THR A 131 -3.25 -10.19 -11.14
CA THR A 131 -4.33 -9.77 -10.23
C THR A 131 -3.78 -8.85 -9.15
N LEU A 132 -4.59 -7.88 -8.71
CA LEU A 132 -4.37 -7.10 -7.50
C LEU A 132 -5.48 -7.46 -6.51
N ASN A 133 -5.10 -7.71 -5.27
CA ASN A 133 -6.00 -8.19 -4.23
C ASN A 133 -5.70 -7.49 -2.90
N TYR A 134 -6.64 -7.57 -1.95
CA TYR A 134 -6.49 -7.05 -0.59
C TYR A 134 -6.96 -8.06 0.45
N SER A 135 -6.19 -8.22 1.54
CA SER A 135 -6.51 -9.09 2.67
C SER A 135 -6.78 -8.22 3.89
N PRO A 136 -8.04 -8.15 4.35
CA PRO A 136 -8.37 -7.47 5.60
C PRO A 136 -7.72 -8.13 6.83
N SER A 137 -7.40 -9.43 6.74
CA SER A 137 -6.82 -10.19 7.85
C SER A 137 -5.34 -9.90 8.08
N ALA A 138 -4.62 -9.61 6.99
CA ALA A 138 -3.20 -9.27 7.01
C ALA A 138 -2.95 -7.76 6.88
N ASP A 139 -4.02 -6.98 6.65
CA ASP A 139 -3.98 -5.56 6.26
C ASP A 139 -2.95 -5.29 5.16
N ALA A 140 -3.03 -6.10 4.10
CA ALA A 140 -2.02 -6.14 3.05
C ALA A 140 -2.66 -6.26 1.66
N PHE A 141 -2.06 -5.59 0.69
CA PHE A 141 -2.28 -5.89 -0.71
C PHE A 141 -1.40 -7.05 -1.13
N TRP A 142 -1.85 -7.79 -2.13
CA TRP A 142 -0.95 -8.68 -2.85
C TRP A 142 -1.29 -8.76 -4.33
N VAL A 143 -0.26 -8.97 -5.13
CA VAL A 143 -0.37 -9.25 -6.55
C VAL A 143 0.00 -10.69 -6.83
N THR A 144 -0.67 -11.28 -7.80
CA THR A 144 -0.21 -12.52 -8.42
C THR A 144 -0.04 -12.29 -9.90
N ALA A 145 0.96 -12.94 -10.51
CA ALA A 145 1.21 -12.87 -11.94
C ALA A 145 1.47 -14.27 -12.52
N TRP A 146 1.79 -14.33 -13.81
CA TRP A 146 2.26 -15.57 -14.45
C TRP A 146 3.46 -16.17 -13.70
N THR A 147 3.82 -17.40 -14.05
CA THR A 147 4.96 -18.12 -13.46
C THR A 147 4.86 -18.39 -11.95
N GLY A 148 3.69 -18.16 -11.34
CA GLY A 148 3.48 -18.36 -9.90
C GLY A 148 4.00 -17.23 -9.04
N TYR A 149 4.36 -16.09 -9.63
CA TYR A 149 4.84 -14.93 -8.90
C TYR A 149 3.76 -14.38 -7.97
N SER A 150 4.15 -14.04 -6.75
CA SER A 150 3.30 -13.38 -5.77
C SER A 150 4.13 -12.41 -4.94
N PHE A 151 3.60 -11.21 -4.74
CA PHE A 151 4.23 -10.19 -3.92
C PHE A 151 3.17 -9.50 -3.07
N ALA A 152 3.45 -9.32 -1.78
CA ALA A 152 2.54 -8.70 -0.83
C ALA A 152 3.22 -7.55 -0.10
N TRP A 153 2.45 -6.50 0.19
CA TRP A 153 2.92 -5.32 0.92
C TRP A 153 1.79 -4.73 1.75
N SER A 154 2.14 -3.99 2.80
CA SER A 154 1.16 -3.38 3.70
C SER A 154 0.25 -2.39 2.98
N ALA A 155 -1.02 -2.39 3.37
CA ALA A 155 -1.95 -1.33 2.96
C ALA A 155 -1.62 0.00 3.65
N TRP A 156 -2.08 1.10 3.06
CA TRP A 156 -1.88 2.47 3.58
C TRP A 156 -3.03 2.93 4.48
#